data_AF-A0A529Y451-F1
#
_entry.id   AF-A0A529Y451-F1
#
_cell.length_a   1.000
_cell.length_b   1.000
_cell.length_c   1.000
_cell.angle_alpha   90.00
_cell.angle_beta   90.00
_cell.angle_gamma   90.00
#
_symmetry.space_group_name_H-M   'P 1'
#
loop_
_entity.id
_entity.type
_entity.pdbx_description
1 polymer ?
#
loop_
_entity_poly.entity_id
_entity_poly.type
_entity_poly.pdbx_seq_one_letter_code
_entity_poly.pdbx_strand_id
1 'polypeptide(L)' 'MNYWLFKSEPSVFSFEALKTKGKAGTQWDGVRNYAARNNMKAMRIGDLGFFY' A
#
# COMPACT_ATOMS: atom_id res chain seq x y z
N MET A 1 14.92 -7.68 -3.19
CA MET A 1 14.26 -6.38 -3.02
C MET A 1 13.22 -6.30 -4.12
N ASN A 2 11.94 -6.33 -3.77
CA ASN A 2 10.85 -6.27 -4.74
C ASN A 2 10.27 -4.86 -4.77
N TYR A 3 9.65 -4.51 -5.90
CA TYR A 3 8.96 -3.23 -6.08
C TYR A 3 7.49 -3.48 -6.38
N TRP A 4 6.64 -2.66 -5.78
CA TRP A 4 5.19 -2.84 -5.81
C TRP A 4 4.46 -1.58 -6.28
N LEU A 5 3.17 -1.72 -6.60
CA LEU A 5 2.29 -0.60 -6.91
C LEU A 5 0.99 -0.76 -6.13
N PHE A 6 0.64 0.28 -5.38
CA PHE A 6 -0.56 0.36 -4.57
C PHE A 6 -1.50 1.38 -5.20
N LYS A 7 -2.74 0.96 -5.50
CA LYS A 7 -3.76 1.83 -6.07
C LYS A 7 -4.68 2.35 -4.98
N SER A 8 -4.87 3.66 -4.90
CA SER A 8 -5.74 4.32 -3.93
C SER A 8 -6.55 5.41 -4.61
N GLU A 9 -7.85 5.45 -4.35
CA GLU A 9 -8.68 6.57 -4.79
C GLU A 9 -8.44 7.77 -3.84
N PRO A 10 -8.07 8.97 -4.36
CA PRO A 10 -7.78 10.13 -3.50
C PRO A 10 -8.94 10.58 -2.63
N SER A 11 -10.18 10.30 -3.04
CA SER A 11 -11.41 10.55 -2.28
C SER A 11 -11.57 9.65 -1.06
N VAL A 12 -10.94 8.47 -1.06
CA VAL A 12 -10.99 7.49 0.03
C VAL A 12 -9.74 7.60 0.90
N PHE A 13 -8.56 7.54 0.27
CA PHE A 13 -7.29 7.68 0.95
C PHE A 13 -6.25 8.29 0.00
N SER A 14 -5.88 9.54 0.24
CA SER A 14 -4.95 10.29 -0.62
C SER A 14 -3.49 10.12 -0.19
N PHE A 15 -2.57 10.47 -1.09
CA PHE A 15 -1.15 10.53 -0.75
C PHE A 15 -0.85 11.55 0.36
N GLU A 16 -1.59 12.66 0.42
CA GLU A 16 -1.49 13.62 1.53
C GLU A 16 -1.86 12.98 2.86
N ALA A 17 -2.95 12.20 2.89
CA ALA A 17 -3.35 11.47 4.10
C ALA A 17 -2.29 10.46 4.54
N LEU A 18 -1.64 9.77 3.60
CA LEU A 18 -0.52 8.88 3.87
C LEU A 18 0.68 9.64 4.47
N LYS A 19 1.03 10.81 3.89
CA LYS A 19 2.11 11.65 4.42
C LYS A 19 1.84 12.11 5.85
N THR A 20 0.61 12.45 6.19
CA THR A 20 0.23 12.83 7.56
C THR A 20 0.46 11.70 8.57
N LYS A 21 0.34 10.43 8.17
CA LYS A 21 0.66 9.28 9.05
C LYS A 21 2.16 9.13 9.31
N GLY A 22 3.00 9.59 8.39
CA GLY A 22 4.46 9.56 8.52
C GLY A 22 4.98 8.16 8.85
N LYS A 23 5.93 8.08 9.80
CA LYS A 23 6.58 6.82 10.21
C LYS A 23 5.65 5.81 10.88
N ALA A 24 4.51 6.26 11.42
CA ALA A 24 3.52 5.33 12.00
C ALA A 24 2.89 4.46 10.91
N GLY A 25 2.85 4.95 9.67
CA GLY A 25 2.25 4.25 8.55
C GLY A 25 0.74 4.03 8.71
N THR A 26 0.21 3.14 7.88
CA THR A 26 -1.18 2.68 7.97
C THR A 26 -1.28 1.24 7.50
N GLN A 27 -2.29 0.52 7.97
CA GLN A 27 -2.63 -0.78 7.41
C GLN A 27 -3.20 -0.60 5.99
N TRP A 28 -2.80 -1.48 5.07
CA TRP A 28 -3.42 -1.59 3.75
C TRP A 28 -4.56 -2.60 3.81
N ASP A 29 -5.76 -2.12 4.15
CA ASP A 29 -6.96 -2.93 4.29
C ASP A 29 -7.77 -2.98 2.97
N GLY A 30 -9.03 -3.43 3.03
CA GLY A 30 -9.93 -3.40 1.87
C GLY A 30 -9.64 -4.38 0.73
N VAL A 31 -8.50 -5.08 0.72
CA VAL A 31 -8.15 -6.02 -0.36
C VAL A 31 -9.10 -7.22 -0.38
N ARG A 32 -9.87 -7.35 -1.47
CA ARG A 32 -10.75 -8.50 -1.75
C ARG A 32 -10.35 -9.29 -3.00
N ASN A 33 -9.32 -8.83 -3.70
CA ASN A 33 -8.77 -9.50 -4.87
C ASN A 33 -7.71 -10.53 -4.47
N TYR A 34 -7.84 -11.78 -4.92
CA TYR A 34 -6.93 -12.87 -4.56
C TYR A 34 -5.48 -12.65 -5.05
N ALA A 35 -5.29 -12.10 -6.25
CA ALA A 35 -3.95 -11.85 -6.79
C ALA A 35 -3.25 -10.72 -6.01
N ALA A 36 -3.94 -9.61 -5.76
CA ALA A 36 -3.40 -8.52 -4.94
C ALA A 36 -3.05 -8.99 -3.52
N ARG A 37 -3.91 -9.80 -2.90
CA ARG A 37 -3.63 -10.43 -1.60
C ARG A 37 -2.38 -11.30 -1.63
N ASN A 38 -2.21 -12.11 -2.67
CA ASN A 38 -1.05 -12.98 -2.80
C ASN A 38 0.25 -12.17 -3.04
N ASN A 39 0.18 -11.07 -3.79
CA ASN A 39 1.29 -10.13 -3.92
C ASN A 39 1.69 -9.54 -2.55
N MET A 40 0.71 -9.11 -1.75
CA MET A 40 0.99 -8.60 -0.39
C MET A 40 1.60 -9.66 0.52
N LYS A 41 1.18 -10.93 0.41
CA LYS A 41 1.80 -12.04 1.14
C LYS A 41 3.26 -12.29 0.76
N ALA A 42 3.67 -11.90 -0.44
CA ALA A 42 5.05 -12.02 -0.91
C ALA A 42 5.94 -10.83 -0.53
N MET A 43 5.36 -9.74 -0.02
CA MET A 43 6.10 -8.56 0.44
C MET A 43 6.97 -8.88 1.66
N ARG A 44 8.13 -8.22 1.74
CA ARG A 44 9.02 -8.27 2.90
C ARG A 44 9.25 -6.88 3.46
N ILE A 45 9.59 -6.79 4.76
CA ILE A 45 9.99 -5.52 5.37
C ILE A 45 11.17 -4.94 4.58
N GLY A 46 11.05 -3.67 4.18
CA GLY A 46 12.04 -2.96 3.38
C GLY A 46 11.76 -2.93 1.87
N ASP A 47 10.82 -3.75 1.36
CA ASP A 47 10.35 -3.60 -0.02
C ASP A 47 9.68 -2.23 -0.20
N LEU A 48 9.81 -1.68 -1.41
CA LEU A 48 9.31 -0.35 -1.76
C LEU A 48 8.15 -0.45 -2.76
N GLY A 49 7.35 0.60 -2.86
CA GLY A 49 6.31 0.65 -3.87
C GLY A 49 5.83 2.06 -4.18
N PHE A 50 5.22 2.19 -5.35
CA PHE A 50 4.54 3.41 -5.76
C PHE A 50 3.14 3.48 -5.16
N PHE A 51 2.71 4.69 -4.82
CA PHE A 51 1.33 5.01 -4.48
C PHE A 51 0.70 5.69 -5.71
N TYR A 52 -0.34 5.08 -6.26
CA TYR A 52 -1.05 5.51 -7.46
C TYR A 52 -2.49 5.85 -7.15
#